data_AF-A0A9E4YSB8-F1
#
_entry.id   AF-A0A9E4YSB8-F1
#
_cell.length_a   1.000
_cell.length_b   1.000
_cell.length_c   1.000
_cell.angle_alpha   90.00
_cell.angle_beta   90.00
_cell.angle_gamma   90.00
#
_symmetry.space_group_name_H-M   'P 1'
#
loop_
_entity.id
_entity.type
_entity.pdbx_description
1 polymer ?
#
loop_
_entity_poly.entity_id
_entity_poly.type
_entity_poly.pdbx_seq_one_letter_code
_entity_poly.pdbx_strand_id
1 'polypeptide(L)'
;MSVEGQAGAYLALWTVIQLVSRGAGIAAGGILRDAALALTGSFASTYGIVFWLEAIGALACVWLLRRADVPGFAAKRSRVPAVEPVGVASD
;
A
#
# COMPACT_ATOMS: atom_id res chain seq x y z
N MET A 1 -17.32 -14.41 -15.57
CA MET A 1 -16.19 -14.55 -14.62
C MET A 1 -16.79 -14.53 -13.22
N SER A 2 -16.42 -15.47 -12.34
CA SER A 2 -16.97 -15.54 -10.97
C SER A 2 -16.32 -14.48 -10.08
N VAL A 3 -17.05 -14.04 -9.05
CA VAL A 3 -16.57 -13.10 -8.02
C VAL A 3 -15.27 -13.58 -7.37
N GLU A 4 -15.11 -14.90 -7.24
CA GLU A 4 -13.91 -15.58 -6.71
C GLU A 4 -12.68 -15.37 -7.62
N GLY A 5 -12.86 -15.45 -8.94
CA GLY A 5 -11.78 -15.19 -9.90
C GLY A 5 -11.29 -13.74 -9.86
N GLN A 6 -12.19 -12.78 -9.64
CA GLN A 6 -11.83 -11.36 -9.48
C GLN A 6 -11.13 -11.09 -8.15
N ALA A 7 -11.55 -11.75 -7.05
CA ALA A 7 -10.88 -11.65 -5.76
C ALA A 7 -9.44 -12.22 -5.81
N GLY A 8 -9.25 -13.37 -6.47
CA GLY A 8 -7.93 -13.97 -6.66
C GLY A 8 -6.99 -13.06 -7.48
N ALA A 9 -7.47 -12.49 -8.58
CA ALA A 9 -6.69 -11.55 -9.39
C ALA A 9 -6.33 -10.27 -8.61
N TYR A 10 -7.26 -9.75 -7.80
CA TYR A 10 -7.00 -8.59 -6.94
C TYR A 10 -5.90 -8.87 -5.91
N LEU A 11 -5.96 -10.02 -5.23
CA LEU A 11 -4.94 -10.43 -4.25
C LEU A 11 -3.56 -10.66 -4.89
N ALA A 12 -3.53 -11.24 -6.09
CA ALA A 12 -2.29 -11.41 -6.85
C ALA A 12 -1.66 -10.04 -7.18
N LEU A 13 -2.45 -9.12 -7.73
CA LEU A 13 -1.99 -7.76 -8.04
C LEU A 13 -1.54 -7.00 -6.79
N TRP A 14 -2.30 -7.11 -5.69
CA TRP A 14 -1.97 -6.53 -4.40
C TRP A 14 -0.60 -7.00 -3.88
N THR A 15 -0.32 -8.30 -4.00
CA THR A 15 0.95 -8.86 -3.55
C THR A 15 2.11 -8.39 -4.43
N VAL A 16 1.92 -8.39 -5.76
CA VAL A 16 2.93 -7.91 -6.71
C VAL A 16 3.27 -6.44 -6.46
N ILE A 17 2.25 -5.58 -6.29
CA ILE A 17 2.51 -4.16 -6.06
C ILE A 17 3.22 -3.93 -4.73
N GLN A 18 2.86 -4.65 -3.66
CA GLN A 18 3.58 -4.55 -2.39
C GLN A 18 5.05 -4.96 -2.52
N LEU A 19 5.33 -6.04 -3.27
CA LEU A 19 6.70 -6.49 -3.50
C LEU A 19 7.51 -5.47 -4.28
N VAL A 20 6.95 -4.96 -5.38
CA VAL A 20 7.60 -3.94 -6.23
C VAL A 20 7.82 -2.65 -5.45
N SER A 21 6.81 -2.16 -4.73
CA SER A 21 6.92 -0.95 -3.90
C SER A 21 8.00 -1.10 -2.83
N ARG A 22 8.08 -2.25 -2.16
CA ARG A 22 9.12 -2.51 -1.15
C ARG A 22 10.51 -2.55 -1.79
N GLY A 23 10.67 -3.27 -2.91
CA GLY A 23 11.94 -3.35 -3.62
C GLY A 23 12.42 -1.98 -4.11
N ALA A 24 11.51 -1.21 -4.71
CA ALA A 24 11.79 0.16 -5.16
C ALA A 24 12.16 1.08 -4.01
N GLY A 25 11.47 0.98 -2.86
CA GLY A 25 11.79 1.76 -1.66
C GLY A 25 13.19 1.48 -1.11
N ILE A 26 13.60 0.21 -1.06
CA ILE A 26 14.94 -0.18 -0.60
C ILE A 26 16.02 0.39 -1.54
N ALA A 27 15.82 0.25 -2.85
CA ALA A 27 16.76 0.77 -3.85
C ALA A 27 16.85 2.31 -3.80
N ALA A 28 15.70 2.99 -3.76
CA ALA A 28 15.63 4.45 -3.67
C ALA A 28 16.25 4.98 -2.36
N GLY A 29 16.02 4.33 -1.23
CA GLY A 29 16.62 4.68 0.05
C GLY A 29 18.14 4.57 0.03
N GLY A 30 18.69 3.53 -0.62
CA GLY A 30 20.14 3.39 -0.83
C GLY A 30 20.72 4.52 -1.67
N ILE A 31 20.11 4.81 -2.83
CA ILE A 31 20.54 5.90 -3.73
C ILE A 31 20.49 7.25 -3.01
N LEU A 32 19.39 7.52 -2.30
CA LEU A 32 19.21 8.75 -1.54
C LEU A 32 20.26 8.89 -0.44
N ARG A 33 20.52 7.82 0.32
CA ARG A 33 21.57 7.79 1.35
C ARG A 33 22.93 8.10 0.73
N ASP A 34 23.26 7.47 -0.38
CA ASP A 34 24.57 7.64 -1.03
C ASP A 34 24.73 9.06 -1.59
N ALA A 35 23.67 9.63 -2.17
CA ALA A 35 23.65 11.03 -2.60
C ALA A 35 23.80 12.00 -1.42
N ALA A 36 23.08 11.77 -0.32
CA ALA A 36 23.18 12.59 0.88
C ALA A 36 24.57 12.47 1.55
N LEU A 37 25.20 11.30 1.49
CA LEU A 37 26.56 11.09 1.98
C LEU A 37 27.58 11.86 1.13
N ALA A 38 27.45 11.80 -0.19
CA ALA A 38 28.31 12.54 -1.10
C ALA A 38 28.21 14.06 -0.90
N LEU A 39 27.03 14.57 -0.50
CA LEU A 39 26.79 15.99 -0.25
C LEU A 39 27.26 16.44 1.15
N THR A 40 27.05 15.63 2.18
CA THR A 40 27.29 16.03 3.58
C THR A 40 28.65 15.60 4.13
N GLY A 41 29.27 14.56 3.59
CA GLY A 41 30.53 14.01 4.07
C GLY A 41 30.48 13.40 5.48
N SER A 42 29.29 13.32 6.11
CA SER A 42 29.09 12.81 7.46
C SER A 42 27.89 11.87 7.51
N PHE A 43 28.12 10.67 8.04
CA PHE A 43 27.07 9.65 8.20
C PHE A 43 25.92 10.12 9.10
N ALA A 44 26.21 10.88 10.16
CA ALA A 44 25.17 11.37 11.08
C ALA A 44 24.18 12.30 10.37
N SER A 45 24.68 13.26 9.60
CA SER A 45 23.86 14.19 8.83
C SER A 45 23.10 13.49 7.70
N THR A 46 23.74 12.51 7.04
CA THR A 46 23.13 11.69 5.98
C THR A 46 21.89 10.96 6.49
N TYR A 47 22.02 10.20 7.57
CA TYR A 47 20.88 9.47 8.13
C TYR A 47 19.82 10.43 8.66
N GLY A 48 20.21 11.56 9.24
CA GLY A 48 19.28 12.62 9.64
C GLY A 48 18.38 13.06 8.49
N ILE A 49 18.94 13.32 7.30
CA ILE A 49 18.20 13.72 6.10
C ILE A 49 17.29 12.58 5.61
N VAL A 50 17.79 11.35 5.55
CA VAL A 50 17.00 10.19 5.10
C VAL A 50 15.80 9.97 6.01
N PHE A 51 15.99 10.00 7.33
CA PHE A 51 14.90 9.87 8.30
C PHE A 51 13.90 11.02 8.21
N TRP A 52 14.37 12.25 7.98
CA TRP A 52 13.49 13.40 7.80
C TRP A 52 12.60 13.25 6.57
N LEU A 53 13.17 12.77 5.45
CA LEU A 53 12.40 12.51 4.24
C LEU A 53 11.36 11.40 4.46
N GLU A 54 11.74 10.31 5.13
CA GLU A 54 10.80 9.23 5.51
C GLU A 54 9.66 9.74 6.39
N ALA A 55 9.95 10.64 7.35
CA ALA A 55 8.92 11.25 8.18
C ALA A 55 7.91 12.06 7.35
N ILE A 56 8.37 12.82 6.35
CA ILE A 56 7.48 13.54 5.41
C ILE A 56 6.62 12.55 4.62
N GLY A 57 7.22 11.45 4.13
CA GLY A 57 6.50 10.40 3.41
C GLY A 57 5.40 9.76 4.27
N ALA A 58 5.71 9.45 5.52
CA ALA A 58 4.74 8.91 6.48
C ALA A 58 3.58 9.90 6.74
N LEU A 59 3.88 11.19 6.90
CA LEU A 59 2.85 12.23 7.06
C LEU A 59 1.98 12.37 5.82
N ALA A 60 2.56 12.26 4.62
CA ALA A 60 1.80 12.26 3.37
C ALA A 60 0.84 11.06 3.30
N CYS A 61 1.28 9.87 3.72
CA CYS A 61 0.42 8.69 3.85
C CYS A 61 -0.75 8.93 4.82
N VAL A 62 -0.47 9.50 6.00
CA VAL A 62 -1.52 9.86 6.97
C VAL A 62 -2.51 10.86 6.36
N TRP A 63 -2.03 11.86 5.63
CA TRP A 63 -2.88 12.84 4.97
C TRP A 63 -3.78 12.22 3.89
N LEU A 64 -3.25 11.31 3.08
CA LEU A 64 -4.03 10.56 2.09
C LEU A 64 -5.11 9.71 2.76
N LEU A 65 -4.77 9.00 3.83
CA LEU A 65 -5.72 8.19 4.59
C LEU A 65 -6.83 9.02 5.23
N ARG A 66 -6.52 10.23 5.72
CA ARG A 66 -7.53 11.16 6.24
C ARG A 66 -8.54 11.63 5.19
N ARG A 67 -8.16 11.62 3.91
CA ARG A 67 -9.05 11.97 2.79
C ARG A 67 -9.84 10.78 2.24
N ALA A 68 -9.48 9.54 2.60
CA ALA A 68 -10.22 8.37 2.22
C ALA A 68 -11.53 8.31 3.03
N ASP A 69 -12.64 8.67 2.38
CA ASP A 69 -13.97 8.82 2.97
C ASP A 69 -14.61 7.45 3.29
N VAL A 70 -14.21 6.85 4.42
CA VAL A 70 -14.75 5.57 4.93
C VAL A 70 -16.29 5.54 5.04
N PRO A 71 -17.00 6.60 5.50
CA PRO A 71 -18.46 6.58 5.57
C PRO A 71 -19.17 6.47 4.21
N GLY A 72 -18.64 7.10 3.16
CA GLY A 72 -19.18 7.01 1.80
C GLY A 72 -19.04 5.63 1.17
N PHE A 73 -17.99 4.88 1.52
CA PHE A 73 -17.80 3.49 1.08
C PHE A 73 -18.73 2.50 1.80
N ALA A 74 -18.99 2.70 3.09
CA ALA A 74 -19.94 1.88 3.85
C ALA A 74 -21.38 2.03 3.34
N ALA A 75 -21.79 3.26 2.99
CA ALA A 75 -23.12 3.54 2.46
C ALA A 75 -23.40 2.91 1.08
N LYS A 76 -22.36 2.63 0.28
CA LYS A 76 -22.51 1.93 -1.01
C LYS A 76 -22.54 0.41 -0.91
N ARG A 77 -22.08 -0.20 0.19
CA ARG A 77 -21.92 -1.66 0.33
C ARG A 77 -23.14 -2.38 0.88
N SER A 78 -24.13 -1.66 1.41
CA SER A 78 -25.43 -2.22 1.84
C SER A 78 -26.26 -2.83 0.70
N ARG A 79 -25.77 -2.77 -0.54
CA ARG A 79 -26.38 -3.41 -1.72
C ARG A 79 -25.52 -4.54 -2.28
N VAL A 80 -24.97 -5.41 -1.43
CA VAL A 80 -24.56 -6.75 -1.87
C VAL A 80 -25.75 -7.68 -1.60
N PRO A 81 -26.46 -8.19 -2.63
CA PRO A 81 -27.52 -9.17 -2.41
C PRO A 81 -26.91 -10.37 -1.68
N ALA A 82 -27.63 -10.88 -0.69
CA ALA A 82 -27.25 -12.10 0.01
C ALA A 82 -26.90 -13.17 -1.04
N VAL A 83 -25.69 -13.73 -0.93
CA VAL A 83 -25.33 -14.93 -1.69
C VAL A 83 -26.26 -16.01 -1.18
N GLU A 84 -27.28 -16.34 -1.98
CA GLU A 84 -28.12 -17.50 -1.77
C GLU A 84 -27.19 -18.72 -1.71
N PRO A 85 -27.21 -19.52 -0.63
CA PRO A 85 -26.42 -20.73 -0.58
C PRO A 85 -26.91 -21.64 -1.71
N VAL A 86 -26.12 -21.75 -2.77
CA VAL A 86 -26.30 -22.74 -3.83
C VAL A 86 -26.42 -24.09 -3.13
N GLY A 87 -27.56 -24.73 -3.34
CA GLY A 87 -28.01 -25.90 -2.61
C GLY A 87 -26.91 -26.95 -2.43
N VAL A 88 -26.65 -27.26 -1.17
CA VAL A 88 -26.26 -28.61 -0.78
C VAL A 88 -27.53 -29.47 -0.92
N ALA A 89 -27.90 -29.78 -2.16
CA ALA A 89 -28.78 -30.90 -2.52
C ALA A 89 -27.84 -32.11 -2.70
N SER A 90 -27.79 -33.04 -1.75
CA SER A 90 -28.65 -34.23 -1.71
C SER A 90 -28.52 -35.08 -2.98
N ASP A 91 -27.49 -35.92 -3.04
CA ASP A 91 -27.56 -37.39 -3.14
C ASP A 91 -26.15 -38.01 -3.19
#